data_AF-A0A221RBE0-F1
#
_entry.id   AF-A0A221RBE0-F1
#
_cell.length_a   1.000
_cell.length_b   1.000
_cell.length_c   1.000
_cell.angle_alpha   90.00
_cell.angle_beta   90.00
_cell.angle_gamma   90.00
#
_symmetry.space_group_name_H-M   'P 1'
#
loop_
_entity.id
_entity.type
_entity.pdbx_description
1 polymer ?
#
loop_
_entity_poly.entity_id
_entity_poly.type
_entity_poly.pdbx_seq_one_letter_code
_entity_poly.pdbx_strand_id
1 'polypeptide(L)'
;MPERVAALTIYYVAVGDGGVAGPAIGCGDSLVATSTAPERFRDQVAPSMRRLLADHRAMLGQLGLYNALYQSDLTYDGAAYDGRTITVYLSGTFTLAGVCDIPRVTAQLERTAITAAGAAQANILVNGSPLAAVLSLK
;
A
#
# COMPACT_ATOMS: atom_id res chain seq x y z
N MET A 1 17.66 14.22 6.65
CA MET A 1 17.44 14.41 5.20
C MET A 1 16.82 15.79 4.97
N PRO A 2 17.23 16.53 3.93
CA PRO A 2 16.63 17.82 3.60
C PRO A 2 15.18 17.63 3.13
N GLU A 3 14.34 18.62 3.39
CA GLU A 3 12.94 18.63 2.95
C GLU A 3 12.85 18.75 1.43
N ARG A 4 11.87 18.05 0.83
CA ARG A 4 11.61 18.02 -0.61
C ARG A 4 10.13 18.23 -0.89
N VAL A 5 9.82 18.71 -2.10
CA VAL A 5 8.46 18.82 -2.63
C VAL A 5 8.37 17.93 -3.87
N ALA A 6 7.54 16.89 -3.82
CA ALA A 6 7.27 16.04 -4.99
C ALA A 6 5.94 15.30 -4.83
N ALA A 7 5.41 14.75 -5.92
CA ALA A 7 4.29 13.82 -5.84
C ALA A 7 4.72 12.51 -5.17
N LEU A 8 3.81 11.91 -4.41
CA LEU A 8 3.97 10.59 -3.81
C LEU A 8 3.38 9.54 -4.75
N THR A 9 3.99 8.35 -4.81
CA THR A 9 3.46 7.24 -5.60
C THR A 9 2.73 6.27 -4.70
N ILE A 10 1.45 6.04 -4.99
CA ILE A 10 0.56 5.14 -4.23
C ILE A 10 -0.06 4.15 -5.20
N TYR A 11 -0.22 2.90 -4.77
CA TYR A 11 -0.74 1.84 -5.61
C TYR A 11 -2.18 1.46 -5.26
N TYR A 12 -2.97 1.28 -6.30
CA TYR A 12 -4.35 0.82 -6.26
C TYR A 12 -4.54 -0.34 -7.25
N VAL A 13 -5.72 -0.94 -7.27
CA VAL A 13 -5.98 -2.19 -7.99
C VAL A 13 -6.90 -1.95 -9.18
N ALA A 14 -6.48 -2.38 -10.37
CA ALA A 14 -7.40 -2.59 -11.48
C ALA A 14 -7.99 -4.00 -11.35
N VAL A 15 -9.31 -4.10 -11.17
CA VAL A 15 -9.97 -5.38 -10.88
C VAL A 15 -10.22 -6.16 -12.17
N GLY A 16 -9.77 -7.41 -12.21
CA GLY A 16 -10.07 -8.37 -13.28
C GLY A 16 -9.48 -8.04 -14.66
N ASP A 17 -8.47 -7.18 -14.73
CA ASP A 17 -7.83 -6.76 -15.99
C ASP A 17 -6.63 -7.64 -16.38
N GLY A 18 -6.28 -8.64 -15.58
CA GLY A 18 -5.36 -9.73 -15.95
C GLY A 18 -3.90 -9.32 -16.18
N GLY A 19 -3.43 -8.21 -15.60
CA GLY A 19 -2.09 -7.69 -15.83
C GLY A 19 -2.00 -6.61 -16.93
N VAL A 20 -3.13 -6.11 -17.45
CA VAL A 20 -3.12 -5.16 -18.57
C VAL A 20 -2.70 -3.75 -18.12
N ALA A 21 -3.23 -3.24 -17.00
CA ALA A 21 -2.93 -1.89 -16.53
C ALA A 21 -1.62 -1.79 -15.72
N GLY A 22 -1.05 -2.93 -15.32
CA GLY A 22 0.16 -2.98 -14.51
C GLY A 22 0.57 -4.41 -14.14
N PRO A 23 1.54 -4.58 -13.22
CA PRO A 23 1.94 -5.91 -12.78
C PRO A 23 0.75 -6.72 -12.25
N ALA A 24 0.61 -7.94 -12.75
CA ALA A 24 -0.43 -8.85 -12.29
C ALA A 24 -0.25 -9.20 -10.81
N ILE A 25 -1.37 -9.22 -10.08
CA ILE A 25 -1.46 -9.70 -8.71
C ILE A 25 -2.48 -10.85 -8.64
N GLY A 26 -2.72 -11.40 -7.46
CA GLY A 26 -3.69 -12.48 -7.28
C GLY A 26 -5.10 -12.12 -7.80
N CYS A 27 -5.92 -13.14 -8.05
CA CYS A 27 -7.29 -13.00 -8.56
C CYS A 27 -7.44 -12.38 -9.97
N GLY A 28 -6.35 -12.30 -10.75
CA GLY A 28 -6.41 -11.74 -12.10
C GLY A 28 -6.56 -10.23 -12.12
N ASP A 29 -6.14 -9.56 -11.05
CA ASP A 29 -6.11 -8.10 -10.95
C ASP A 29 -4.72 -7.57 -11.33
N SER A 30 -4.62 -6.26 -11.55
CA SER A 30 -3.34 -5.56 -11.71
C SER A 30 -3.13 -4.49 -10.67
N LEU A 31 -1.87 -4.22 -10.39
CA LEU A 31 -1.47 -3.11 -9.53
C LEU A 31 -1.12 -1.87 -10.36
N VAL A 32 -1.78 -0.75 -10.10
CA VAL A 32 -1.64 0.49 -10.85
C VAL A 32 -1.06 1.59 -9.96
N ALA A 33 0.01 2.23 -10.44
CA ALA A 33 0.61 3.37 -9.77
C ALA A 33 -0.22 4.63 -10.01
N THR A 34 -0.43 5.40 -8.96
CA THR A 34 -1.06 6.73 -9.00
C THR A 34 -0.15 7.73 -8.31
N SER A 35 -0.26 8.99 -8.71
CA SER A 35 0.52 10.08 -8.13
C SER A 35 -0.40 11.06 -7.40
N THR A 36 0.02 11.46 -6.20
CA THR A 36 -0.65 12.55 -5.47
C THR A 36 -0.32 13.91 -6.09
N ALA A 37 -1.00 14.96 -5.62
CA ALA A 37 -0.45 16.31 -5.76
C ALA A 37 0.91 16.41 -5.06
N PRO A 38 1.78 17.37 -5.42
CA PRO A 38 3.05 17.56 -4.74
C PRO A 38 2.88 17.81 -3.24
N GLU A 39 3.58 17.01 -2.41
CA GLU A 39 3.58 17.12 -0.96
C GLU A 39 4.99 17.45 -0.44
N ARG A 40 5.06 18.10 0.73
CA ARG A 40 6.32 18.39 1.44
C ARG A 40 6.66 17.23 2.36
N PHE A 41 7.88 16.70 2.26
CA PHE A 41 8.31 15.59 3.11
C PHE A 41 9.84 15.54 3.28
N ARG A 42 10.28 14.82 4.33
CA ARG A 42 11.71 14.49 4.57
C ARG A 42 12.04 13.07 4.14
N ASP A 43 11.08 12.16 4.25
CA ASP A 43 11.06 10.80 3.70
C ASP A 43 9.71 10.56 3.00
N GLN A 44 9.68 9.73 1.97
CA GLN A 44 8.43 9.47 1.23
C GLN A 44 7.59 8.36 1.85
N VAL A 45 8.15 7.53 2.75
CA VAL A 45 7.49 6.32 3.26
C VAL A 45 6.30 6.70 4.14
N ALA A 46 6.54 7.53 5.17
CA ALA A 46 5.48 7.93 6.09
C ALA A 46 4.29 8.61 5.38
N PRO A 47 4.48 9.63 4.52
CA PRO A 47 3.34 10.28 3.86
C PRO A 47 2.66 9.39 2.83
N SER A 48 3.40 8.57 2.05
CA SER A 48 2.79 7.63 1.08
C SER A 48 1.90 6.61 1.78
N MET A 49 2.39 5.99 2.87
CA MET A 49 1.62 5.02 3.64
C MET A 49 0.40 5.68 4.28
N ARG A 50 0.56 6.82 4.96
CA ARG A 50 -0.57 7.54 5.57
C ARG A 50 -1.63 7.93 4.54
N ARG A 51 -1.22 8.36 3.35
CA ARG A 51 -2.16 8.74 2.30
C ARG A 51 -2.94 7.55 1.75
N LEU A 52 -2.29 6.40 1.59
CA LEU A 52 -2.96 5.15 1.22
C LEU A 52 -3.97 4.71 2.29
N LEU A 53 -3.58 4.72 3.56
CA LEU A 53 -4.42 4.27 4.68
C LEU A 53 -5.59 5.21 4.97
N ALA A 54 -5.43 6.52 4.74
CA ALA A 54 -6.48 7.51 4.94
C ALA A 54 -7.55 7.51 3.82
N ASP A 55 -7.34 6.80 2.71
CA ASP A 55 -8.27 6.79 1.59
C ASP A 55 -9.38 5.75 1.79
N HIS A 56 -10.46 6.14 2.46
CA HIS A 56 -11.62 5.26 2.70
C HIS A 56 -12.59 5.13 1.52
N ARG A 57 -12.19 5.55 0.31
CA ARG A 57 -13.01 5.36 -0.90
C ARG A 57 -12.71 3.99 -1.50
N ALA A 58 -13.75 3.17 -1.66
CA ALA A 58 -13.62 1.86 -2.31
C ALA A 58 -13.12 1.96 -3.76
N MET A 59 -13.57 2.98 -4.48
CA MET A 59 -13.23 3.21 -5.88
C MET A 59 -12.68 4.62 -6.09
N LEU A 60 -11.58 4.73 -6.82
CA LEU A 60 -10.96 5.98 -7.22
C LEU A 60 -11.63 6.52 -8.48
N GLY A 61 -12.87 7.01 -8.31
CA GLY A 61 -13.61 7.81 -9.29
C GLY A 61 -13.37 7.42 -10.75
N GLN A 62 -12.96 8.39 -11.56
CA GLN A 62 -12.77 8.26 -13.02
C GLN A 62 -11.70 7.23 -13.44
N LEU A 63 -10.83 6.81 -12.53
CA LEU A 63 -9.78 5.83 -12.83
C LEU A 63 -10.30 4.38 -12.71
N GLY A 64 -11.44 4.17 -12.06
CA GLY A 64 -11.99 2.82 -11.85
C GLY A 64 -11.08 1.90 -11.03
N LEU A 65 -10.14 2.46 -10.26
CA LEU A 65 -9.21 1.68 -9.45
C LEU A 65 -9.81 1.41 -8.07
N TYR A 66 -9.69 0.18 -7.61
CA TYR A 66 -10.17 -0.28 -6.33
C TYR A 66 -9.11 -0.09 -5.23
N ASN A 67 -9.55 0.34 -4.05
CA ASN A 67 -8.74 0.34 -2.84
C ASN A 67 -9.19 -0.80 -1.91
N ALA A 68 -8.38 -1.83 -1.71
CA ALA A 68 -8.72 -2.94 -0.82
C ALA A 68 -8.62 -2.58 0.67
N LEU A 69 -8.00 -1.45 1.00
CA LEU A 69 -7.82 -0.98 2.38
C LEU A 69 -8.97 -0.08 2.87
N TYR A 70 -9.96 0.23 2.03
CA TYR A 70 -10.94 1.29 2.31
C TYR A 70 -11.77 1.12 3.59
N GLN A 71 -12.01 -0.14 4.02
CA GLN A 71 -12.74 -0.46 5.26
C GLN A 71 -11.82 -0.80 6.43
N SER A 72 -10.51 -0.89 6.20
CA SER A 72 -9.55 -1.21 7.24
C SER A 72 -9.23 0.02 8.06
N ASP A 73 -9.03 -0.16 9.35
CA ASP A 73 -8.61 0.89 10.26
C ASP A 73 -7.16 0.61 10.67
N LEU A 74 -6.23 1.22 9.93
CA LEU A 74 -4.80 1.00 10.09
C LEU A 74 -4.08 2.33 10.30
N THR A 75 -3.12 2.32 11.20
CA THR A 75 -2.26 3.45 11.51
C THR A 75 -0.82 3.11 11.16
N TYR A 76 -0.11 4.09 10.59
CA TYR A 76 1.33 3.98 10.34
C TYR A 76 2.11 4.40 11.59
N ASP A 77 2.89 3.47 12.15
CA ASP A 77 3.66 3.69 13.37
C ASP A 77 5.12 4.08 13.05
N GLY A 78 5.68 3.56 11.96
CA GLY A 78 7.04 3.86 11.54
C GLY A 78 7.57 2.92 10.45
N ALA A 79 8.83 3.12 10.07
CA ALA A 79 9.52 2.20 9.19
C ALA A 79 11.04 2.18 9.45
N ALA A 80 11.67 1.05 9.13
CA ALA A 80 13.11 0.86 9.21
C ALA A 80 13.63 0.31 7.87
N TYR A 81 14.66 0.97 7.32
CA TYR A 81 15.29 0.56 6.06
C TYR A 81 16.72 0.08 6.33
N ASP A 82 17.04 -1.13 5.88
CA ASP A 82 18.36 -1.74 6.08
C ASP A 82 19.30 -1.60 4.86
N GLY A 83 18.89 -0.85 3.83
CA GLY A 83 19.61 -0.73 2.56
C GLY A 83 19.10 -1.66 1.45
N ARG A 84 18.21 -2.61 1.76
CA ARG A 84 17.58 -3.51 0.78
C ARG A 84 16.08 -3.67 1.03
N THR A 85 15.69 -3.84 2.28
CA THR A 85 14.32 -4.12 2.71
C THR A 85 13.80 -2.96 3.54
N ILE A 86 12.62 -2.46 3.20
CA ILE A 86 11.87 -1.54 4.06
C ILE A 86 10.93 -2.35 4.95
N THR A 87 11.11 -2.30 6.26
CA THR A 87 10.15 -2.84 7.22
C THR A 87 9.20 -1.73 7.66
N VAL A 88 7.91 -1.86 7.37
CA VAL A 88 6.88 -0.92 7.81
C VAL A 88 6.12 -1.51 8.99
N TYR A 89 5.94 -0.68 10.03
CA TYR A 89 5.19 -1.03 11.23
C TYR A 89 3.85 -0.31 11.19
N LEU A 90 2.79 -1.10 11.27
CA LEU A 90 1.41 -0.64 11.33
C LEU A 90 0.73 -1.18 12.60
N SER A 91 -0.32 -0.49 13.01
CA SER A 91 -1.23 -0.93 14.05
C SER A 91 -2.67 -0.84 13.55
N GLY A 92 -3.59 -1.61 14.15
CA GLY A 92 -5.02 -1.56 13.84
C GLY A 92 -5.58 -2.88 13.33
N THR A 93 -6.64 -2.81 12.52
CA THR A 93 -7.44 -3.97 12.09
C THR A 93 -7.77 -3.95 10.60
N PHE A 94 -7.75 -5.14 9.99
CA PHE A 94 -8.20 -5.32 8.61
C PHE A 94 -9.69 -5.63 8.54
N THR A 95 -10.35 -5.03 7.56
CA THR A 95 -11.71 -5.39 7.13
C THR A 95 -11.65 -5.68 5.63
N LEU A 96 -11.72 -6.97 5.27
CA LEU A 96 -11.61 -7.45 3.90
C LEU A 96 -13.00 -7.79 3.36
N ALA A 97 -13.27 -7.47 2.09
CA ALA A 97 -14.56 -7.78 1.45
C ALA A 97 -14.60 -9.21 0.85
N GLY A 98 -13.46 -9.89 0.75
CA GLY A 98 -13.38 -11.27 0.28
C GLY A 98 -11.94 -11.76 0.11
N VAL A 99 -11.79 -13.02 -0.32
CA VAL A 99 -10.47 -13.68 -0.43
C VAL A 99 -9.49 -12.98 -1.37
N CYS A 100 -10.00 -12.27 -2.38
CA CYS A 100 -9.17 -11.50 -3.30
C CYS A 100 -8.60 -10.22 -2.69
N ASP A 101 -9.13 -9.74 -1.56
CA ASP A 101 -8.55 -8.58 -0.90
C ASP A 101 -7.23 -8.91 -0.20
N ILE A 102 -6.94 -10.18 0.13
CA ILE A 102 -5.65 -10.60 0.69
C ILE A 102 -4.47 -10.25 -0.25
N PRO A 103 -4.43 -10.74 -1.51
CA PRO A 103 -3.36 -10.37 -2.44
C PRO A 103 -3.37 -8.89 -2.82
N ARG A 104 -4.54 -8.23 -2.83
CA ARG A 104 -4.66 -6.80 -3.13
C ARG A 104 -4.05 -5.92 -2.05
N VAL A 105 -4.45 -6.13 -0.79
CA VAL A 105 -3.92 -5.42 0.38
C VAL A 105 -2.41 -5.60 0.47
N THR A 106 -1.95 -6.85 0.33
CA THR A 106 -0.51 -7.17 0.34
C THR A 106 0.24 -6.36 -0.72
N ALA A 107 -0.23 -6.42 -1.97
CA ALA A 107 0.43 -5.72 -3.07
C ALA A 107 0.38 -4.19 -2.93
N GLN A 108 -0.75 -3.62 -2.49
CA GLN A 108 -0.87 -2.17 -2.28
C GLN A 108 0.10 -1.67 -1.20
N LEU A 109 0.17 -2.34 -0.05
CA LEU A 109 1.05 -1.95 1.06
C LEU A 109 2.53 -2.12 0.68
N GLU A 110 2.91 -3.31 0.19
CA GLU A 110 4.30 -3.63 -0.11
C GLU A 110 4.84 -2.75 -1.24
N ARG A 111 4.10 -2.58 -2.33
CA ARG A 111 4.59 -1.80 -3.47
C ARG A 111 4.68 -0.32 -3.15
N THR A 112 3.71 0.22 -2.39
CA THR A 112 3.77 1.62 -1.93
C THR A 112 4.99 1.84 -1.06
N ALA A 113 5.28 0.94 -0.11
CA ALA A 113 6.46 1.01 0.74
C ALA A 113 7.77 0.90 -0.07
N ILE A 114 7.86 -0.08 -0.98
CA ILE A 114 9.01 -0.30 -1.87
C ILE A 114 9.33 0.97 -2.67
N THR A 115 8.33 1.51 -3.37
CA THR A 115 8.52 2.67 -4.24
C THR A 115 8.88 3.91 -3.44
N ALA A 116 8.23 4.14 -2.30
CA ALA A 116 8.51 5.29 -1.44
C ALA A 116 9.90 5.22 -0.78
N ALA A 117 10.36 4.02 -0.42
CA ALA A 117 11.68 3.83 0.19
C ALA A 117 12.82 3.74 -0.83
N GLY A 118 12.51 3.47 -2.11
CA GLY A 118 13.51 3.03 -3.08
C GLY A 118 14.13 1.67 -2.72
N ALA A 119 13.36 0.84 -1.99
CA ALA A 119 13.82 -0.48 -1.53
C ALA A 119 13.68 -1.54 -2.62
N ALA A 120 14.35 -2.68 -2.45
CA ALA A 120 14.14 -3.86 -3.31
C ALA A 120 12.97 -4.72 -2.80
N GLN A 121 12.74 -4.72 -1.48
CA GLN A 121 11.80 -5.58 -0.79
C GLN A 121 11.06 -4.79 0.29
N ALA A 122 9.85 -5.21 0.64
CA ALA A 122 9.13 -4.70 1.80
C ALA A 122 8.80 -5.86 2.74
N ASN A 123 8.80 -5.56 4.04
CA ASN A 123 8.21 -6.39 5.07
C ASN A 123 7.19 -5.55 5.83
N ILE A 124 5.98 -6.04 6.00
CA ILE A 124 4.92 -5.31 6.68
C ILE A 124 4.57 -6.06 7.97
N LEU A 125 4.67 -5.35 9.09
CA LEU A 125 4.25 -5.85 10.40
C LEU A 125 3.01 -5.09 10.84
N VAL A 126 1.98 -5.81 11.28
CA VAL A 126 0.74 -5.24 11.82
C VAL A 126 0.55 -5.75 13.24
N ASN A 127 0.46 -4.85 14.21
CA ASN A 127 0.43 -5.18 15.64
C ASN A 127 1.61 -6.10 16.05
N GLY A 128 2.79 -5.88 15.45
CA GLY A 128 3.99 -6.68 15.68
C GLY A 128 4.04 -8.04 14.98
N SER A 129 2.99 -8.43 14.25
CA SER A 129 2.92 -9.71 13.52
C SER A 129 3.12 -9.54 12.02
N PRO A 130 3.74 -10.51 11.30
CA PRO A 130 3.86 -10.45 9.84
C PRO A 130 2.50 -10.34 9.14
N LEU A 131 2.40 -9.50 8.11
CA LEU A 131 1.16 -9.28 7.36
C LEU A 131 0.50 -10.57 6.89
N ALA A 132 1.28 -11.49 6.33
CA ALA A 132 0.77 -12.79 5.87
C ALA A 132 0.10 -13.59 6.99
N ALA A 133 0.66 -13.55 8.21
CA ALA A 133 0.06 -14.20 9.37
C ALA A 133 -1.26 -13.51 9.76
N VAL A 134 -1.30 -12.18 9.78
CA VAL A 134 -2.49 -11.41 10.12
C VAL A 134 -3.63 -11.63 9.12
N LEU A 135 -3.32 -11.66 7.81
CA LEU A 135 -4.32 -11.87 6.75
C LEU A 135 -4.80 -13.33 6.69
N SER A 136 -3.98 -14.31 7.08
CA SER A 136 -4.39 -15.73 7.11
C SER A 136 -5.46 -16.07 8.15
N LEU A 137 -5.68 -15.18 9.12
CA LEU A 137 -6.71 -15.33 10.17
C LEU A 137 -8.06 -14.74 9.75
N LYS A 138 -8.15 -14.17 8.54
CA LYS A 138 -9.31 -13.44 8.01
C LYS A 138 -10.00 -14.26 6.92
#